data_AF-A0A2D5XDT7-F1
#
_entry.id   AF-A0A2D5XDT7-F1
#
_cell.length_a   1.000
_cell.length_b   1.000
_cell.length_c   1.000
_cell.angle_alpha   90.00
_cell.angle_beta   90.00
_cell.angle_gamma   90.00
#
_symmetry.space_group_name_H-M   'P 1'
#
loop_
_entity.id
_entity.type
_entity.pdbx_description
1 polymer ?
#
loop_
_entity_poly.entity_id
_entity_poly.type
_entity_poly.pdbx_seq_one_letter_code
_entity_poly.pdbx_strand_id
1 'polypeptide(L)'
;MNKILVALGLILGIGGIIFSLLPPNIHMVIFGGDIEQNDMEKIDMQNMGMEGMDMHEDMQHDHGKFVTYGLVIAVIGFALAFAGWKIFS
;
A
#
# COMPACT_ATOMS: atom_id res chain seq x y z
N MET A 1 -1.44 -6.41 -30.59
CA MET A 1 -0.95 -5.80 -29.34
C MET A 1 -2.04 -4.91 -28.78
N ASN A 2 -2.53 -5.16 -27.55
CA ASN A 2 -3.60 -4.33 -26.96
C ASN A 2 -2.96 -3.13 -26.23
N LYS A 3 -2.90 -1.99 -26.92
CA LYS A 3 -2.25 -0.77 -26.44
C LYS A 3 -2.84 -0.24 -25.13
N ILE A 4 -4.15 -0.42 -24.91
CA ILE A 4 -4.82 0.03 -23.69
C ILE A 4 -4.36 -0.80 -22.49
N LEU A 5 -4.31 -2.12 -22.65
CA LEU A 5 -3.87 -3.01 -21.57
C LEU A 5 -2.39 -2.80 -21.22
N VAL A 6 -1.55 -2.55 -22.24
CA VAL A 6 -0.14 -2.20 -22.04
C VAL A 6 0.00 -0.87 -21.29
N ALA A 7 -0.74 0.16 -21.70
CA ALA A 7 -0.70 1.47 -21.06
C ALA A 7 -1.16 1.41 -19.59
N LEU A 8 -2.27 0.73 -19.30
CA LEU A 8 -2.76 0.54 -17.94
C LEU A 8 -1.76 -0.25 -17.08
N GLY A 9 -1.17 -1.31 -17.63
CA GLY A 9 -0.14 -2.08 -16.95
C GLY A 9 1.08 -1.25 -16.61
N LEU A 10 1.57 -0.41 -17.52
CA LEU A 10 2.70 0.49 -17.26
C LEU A 10 2.38 1.55 -16.21
N ILE A 11 1.18 2.13 -16.23
CA ILE A 11 0.75 3.11 -15.23
C ILE A 11 0.71 2.47 -13.84
N LEU A 12 0.11 1.29 -13.70
CA LEU A 12 0.07 0.55 -12.43
C LEU A 12 1.46 0.08 -12.00
N GLY A 13 2.28 -0.39 -12.95
CA GLY A 13 3.64 -0.87 -12.71
C GLY A 13 4.54 0.21 -12.15
N ILE A 14 4.65 1.32 -12.88
CA ILE A 14 5.49 2.46 -12.52
C ILE A 14 4.92 3.17 -11.29
N GLY A 15 3.59 3.35 -11.23
CA GLY A 15 2.91 3.95 -10.08
C GLY A 15 3.14 3.15 -8.79
N GLY A 16 3.09 1.82 -8.85
CA GLY A 16 3.38 0.94 -7.72
C GLY A 16 4.83 1.03 -7.24
N ILE A 17 5.80 1.12 -8.16
CA ILE A 17 7.22 1.33 -7.79
C ILE A 17 7.40 2.68 -7.11
N ILE A 18 6.88 3.76 -7.72
CA ILE A 18 7.00 5.11 -7.16
C ILE A 18 6.38 5.13 -5.76
N PHE A 19 5.20 4.55 -5.60
CA PHE A 19 4.53 4.43 -4.32
C PHE A 19 5.36 3.63 -3.31
N SER A 20 5.89 2.47 -3.68
CA SER A 20 6.70 1.62 -2.79
C SER A 20 7.98 2.31 -2.29
N LEU A 21 8.52 3.26 -3.07
CA LEU A 21 9.71 4.03 -2.72
C LEU A 21 9.42 5.34 -1.97
N LEU A 22 8.14 5.67 -1.72
CA LEU A 22 7.81 6.89 -0.97
C LEU A 22 8.29 6.75 0.48
N PRO A 23 8.82 7.83 1.06
CA PRO A 23 9.23 7.82 2.44
C PRO A 23 8.01 7.65 3.39
N PRO A 24 8.23 7.09 4.59
CA PRO A 24 7.16 6.70 5.52
C PRO A 24 6.19 7.81 5.86
N ASN A 25 6.69 9.03 6.02
CA ASN A 25 5.90 10.22 6.30
C ASN A 25 4.84 10.49 5.23
N ILE A 26 5.11 10.18 3.96
CA ILE A 26 4.15 10.41 2.87
C ILE A 26 3.08 9.32 2.88
N HIS A 27 3.44 8.07 3.16
CA HIS A 27 2.47 6.99 3.28
C HIS A 27 1.47 7.22 4.43
N MET A 28 1.97 7.65 5.58
CA MET A 28 1.13 7.94 6.75
C MET A 28 0.21 9.16 6.52
N VAL A 29 0.64 10.15 5.72
CA VAL A 29 -0.25 11.28 5.35
C VAL A 29 -1.35 10.85 4.37
N ILE A 30 -1.06 9.91 3.46
CA ILE A 30 -2.02 9.45 2.45
C ILE A 30 -2.99 8.40 3.02
N PHE A 31 -2.52 7.54 3.93
CA PHE A 31 -3.27 6.38 4.43
C PHE A 31 -3.39 6.26 5.95
N GLY A 32 -2.58 6.99 6.73
CA GLY A 32 -2.61 6.93 8.20
C GLY A 32 -3.84 7.61 8.81
N GLY A 33 -4.49 8.53 8.10
CA GLY A 33 -5.73 9.18 8.58
C GLY A 33 -6.94 8.23 8.70
N ASP A 34 -7.00 7.18 7.90
CA ASP A 34 -8.12 6.22 7.91
C ASP A 34 -7.86 5.01 8.85
N ILE A 35 -6.59 4.71 9.14
CA ILE A 35 -6.20 3.63 10.07
C ILE A 35 -6.45 4.06 11.52
N GLU A 36 -6.15 5.32 11.86
CA GLU A 36 -6.36 5.87 13.21
C GLU A 36 -7.83 5.80 13.64
N GLN A 37 -8.78 5.88 12.69
CA GLN A 37 -10.21 5.79 12.98
C GLN A 37 -10.70 4.37 13.29
N ASN A 38 -10.16 3.35 12.62
CA ASN A 38 -10.50 1.94 12.90
C ASN A 38 -9.84 1.43 14.18
N ASP A 39 -8.63 1.90 14.50
CA ASP A 39 -7.96 1.51 15.73
C ASP A 39 -8.55 2.24 16.95
N MET A 40 -9.04 3.48 16.83
CA MET A 40 -9.82 4.12 17.89
C MET A 40 -11.13 3.39 18.22
N GLU A 41 -11.86 2.91 17.20
CA GLU A 41 -13.09 2.13 17.42
C GLU A 41 -12.80 0.78 18.11
N LYS A 42 -11.61 0.23 17.90
CA LYS A 42 -11.15 -1.02 18.54
C LYS A 42 -10.60 -0.79 19.96
N ILE A 43 -9.94 0.35 20.20
CA ILE A 43 -9.47 0.77 21.53
C ILE A 43 -10.66 0.96 22.47
N ASP A 44 -11.77 1.55 22.02
CA ASP A 44 -12.93 1.79 22.90
C ASP A 44 -13.61 0.49 23.39
N MET A 45 -13.45 -0.64 22.68
CA MET A 45 -13.89 -1.96 23.16
C MET A 45 -12.84 -2.70 24.01
N GLN A 46 -11.55 -2.39 23.87
CA GLN A 46 -10.48 -3.03 24.67
C GLN A 46 -10.13 -2.25 25.95
N ASN A 47 -10.53 -0.98 26.07
CA ASN A 47 -10.17 -0.12 27.20
C ASN A 47 -10.99 -0.39 28.48
N MET A 48 -11.69 -1.53 28.57
CA MET A 48 -12.23 -2.04 29.84
C MET A 48 -11.25 -2.88 30.66
N GLY A 49 -9.95 -2.88 30.31
CA GLY A 49 -8.95 -3.24 31.29
C GLY A 49 -7.62 -3.72 30.74
N MET A 50 -6.73 -2.79 30.41
CA MET A 50 -5.31 -2.91 30.76
C MET A 50 -4.65 -1.54 30.73
N GLU A 51 -4.10 -1.17 31.87
CA GLU A 51 -3.24 -0.01 32.09
C GLU A 51 -1.98 -0.10 31.20
N GLY A 52 -1.67 1.00 30.51
CA GLY A 52 -0.33 1.50 30.26
C GLY A 52 0.74 0.52 29.74
N MET A 53 0.64 0.12 28.46
CA MET A 53 1.80 -0.39 27.72
C MET A 53 2.03 0.43 26.44
N ASP A 54 3.12 1.21 26.47
CA ASP A 54 4.07 1.40 25.37
C ASP A 54 3.52 1.66 23.96
N MET A 55 2.81 2.79 23.78
CA MET A 55 2.33 3.27 22.47
C MET A 55 3.42 3.96 21.61
N HIS A 56 4.68 3.51 21.69
CA HIS A 56 5.79 4.11 20.92
C HIS A 56 6.56 3.16 19.99
N GLU A 57 6.28 1.85 20.00
CA GLU A 57 6.99 0.88 19.15
C GLU A 57 6.31 0.54 17.81
N ASP A 58 5.02 0.86 17.62
CA ASP A 58 4.27 0.35 16.45
C ASP A 58 4.38 1.19 15.16
N MET A 59 4.86 2.44 15.22
CA MET A 59 4.94 3.31 14.02
C MET A 59 5.94 2.83 12.96
N GLN A 60 6.87 1.92 13.31
CA GLN A 60 7.80 1.33 12.34
C GLN A 60 7.16 0.20 11.52
N HIS A 61 6.13 -0.47 12.03
CA HIS A 61 5.58 -1.66 11.38
C HIS A 61 4.66 -1.34 10.18
N ASP A 62 4.00 -0.18 10.18
CA ASP A 62 3.07 0.17 9.12
C ASP A 62 3.74 0.64 7.83
N HIS A 63 4.96 1.22 7.93
CA HIS A 63 5.70 1.60 6.74
C HIS A 63 6.00 0.40 5.82
N GLY A 64 6.40 -0.73 6.40
CA GLY A 64 6.69 -1.95 5.65
C GLY A 64 5.48 -2.51 4.89
N LYS A 65 4.26 -2.33 5.43
CA LYS A 65 3.02 -2.76 4.76
C LYS A 65 2.77 -1.95 3.49
N PHE A 66 2.89 -0.62 3.55
CA PHE A 66 2.66 0.24 2.38
C PHE A 66 3.67 0.00 1.26
N VAL A 67 4.95 -0.20 1.62
CA VAL A 67 6.01 -0.59 0.67
C VAL A 67 5.64 -1.90 -0.02
N THR A 68 5.15 -2.88 0.75
CA THR A 68 4.74 -4.20 0.23
C THR A 68 3.54 -4.11 -0.72
N TYR A 69 2.51 -3.33 -0.37
CA TYR A 69 1.36 -3.12 -1.27
C TYR A 69 1.78 -2.44 -2.58
N GLY A 70 2.65 -1.44 -2.52
CA GLY A 70 3.21 -0.80 -3.72
C GLY A 70 3.94 -1.78 -4.63
N LEU A 71 4.74 -2.67 -4.05
CA LEU A 71 5.45 -3.72 -4.79
C LEU A 71 4.48 -4.71 -5.45
N VAL A 72 3.44 -5.17 -4.74
CA VAL A 72 2.43 -6.09 -5.30
C VAL A 72 1.70 -5.44 -6.48
N ILE A 73 1.29 -4.17 -6.35
CA ILE A 73 0.65 -3.41 -7.44
C ILE A 73 1.61 -3.28 -8.63
N ALA A 74 2.89 -3.01 -8.37
CA ALA A 74 3.90 -2.92 -9.42
C ALA A 74 4.01 -4.24 -10.20
N VAL A 75 4.10 -5.37 -9.50
CA VAL A 75 4.18 -6.71 -10.11
C VAL A 75 2.96 -7.00 -10.98
N ILE A 76 1.75 -6.70 -10.49
CA ILE A 76 0.50 -6.88 -11.25
C ILE A 76 0.50 -5.98 -12.50
N GLY A 77 0.90 -4.72 -12.35
CA GLY A 77 0.97 -3.76 -13.45
C GLY A 77 1.91 -4.22 -14.57
N PHE A 78 3.14 -4.60 -14.23
CA PHE A 78 4.07 -5.13 -15.23
C PHE A 78 3.59 -6.44 -15.84
N ALA A 79 2.99 -7.35 -15.06
CA ALA A 79 2.40 -8.58 -15.59
C ALA A 79 1.30 -8.28 -16.63
N LEU A 80 0.42 -7.30 -16.36
CA LEU A 80 -0.58 -6.84 -17.32
C LEU A 80 0.03 -6.19 -18.57
N ALA A 81 1.10 -5.41 -18.40
CA ALA A 81 1.81 -4.81 -19.52
C ALA A 81 2.44 -5.88 -20.43
N PHE A 82 3.11 -6.87 -19.84
CA PHE A 82 3.67 -8.01 -20.57
C PHE A 82 2.58 -8.87 -21.21
N ALA A 83 1.46 -9.10 -20.53
CA ALA A 83 0.31 -9.82 -21.07
C ALA A 83 -0.30 -9.08 -22.28
N GLY A 84 -0.54 -7.77 -22.18
CA GLY A 84 -1.07 -6.96 -23.29
C GLY A 84 -0.14 -6.86 -24.49
N TRP A 85 1.17 -6.99 -24.25
CA TRP A 85 2.19 -7.10 -25.28
C TRP A 85 2.18 -8.47 -25.96
N LYS A 86 2.22 -9.57 -25.18
CA LYS A 86 2.43 -10.94 -25.69
C LYS A 86 1.16 -11.66 -26.16
N ILE A 87 -0.02 -11.36 -25.60
CA ILE A 87 -1.28 -12.05 -25.93
C ILE A 87 -1.82 -11.63 -27.31
N PHE A 88 -1.41 -10.47 -27.82
CA PHE A 88 -1.95 -9.91 -29.07
C PHE A 88 -0.87 -9.58 -30.12
N SER A 89 0.41 -9.88 -29.87
CA SER A 89 1.48 -9.73 -30.87
C SER A 89 1.68 -11.01 -31.67
#